data_AF-A0A2P1UI06-F1
#
_entry.id   AF-A0A2P1UI06-F1
#
_cell.length_a   1.000
_cell.length_b   1.000
_cell.length_c   1.000
_cell.angle_alpha   90.00
_cell.angle_beta   90.00
_cell.angle_gamma   90.00
#
_symmetry.space_group_name_H-M   'P 1'
#
loop_
_entity.id
_entity.type
_entity.pdbx_description
1 polymer ?
#
loop_
_entity_poly.entity_id
_entity_poly.type
_entity_poly.pdbx_seq_one_letter_code
_entity_poly.pdbx_strand_id
1 'polypeptide(L)'
;MTTQSPPIVSLQAPKDVSIDVIEQELRDIWQSYNNNEDGMAATRATTFSFIVYEPDAVQELLTLLGYYTGPIDGIAGPRTHAAIKVAQKDLELEVTGLSSDEFVARLRAAWEAEKNAEDGANHRQYAADLDAIGVADAIAASNPCRIITLCPTAEADEGVKASVSAYCPVNKRSQNTLVCCEYVTLSGTAEALERIGGIISELTIPSLPKFLWWKASPDGEYGLFKRLASQCDTIIVDSSTFREPETELLQVGDLLATDVPLADLNWSRLAPWQELTAEAFDPPERRDAILEVDRITIDYEKGNPCQAFMFLGWMASRLQWRPVGYSHRSGDYAIHRISFLGQDQRLIEAELAGVPVADWGEIQGDLISIKLSSTNLQADCCTVICSGTTGCMRMEASGGAQSCRVEQVSHLEDQKTETLLGKQLQRWGQDVLYQESMKVTSAILKLSQPD
;
A
#
# COMPACT_ATOMS: atom_id res chain seq x y z
N MET A 1 -11.36 -3.84 -32.15
CA MET A 1 -12.53 -3.06 -31.72
C MET A 1 -12.15 -2.43 -30.39
N THR A 2 -12.09 -1.11 -30.37
CA THR A 2 -11.82 -0.29 -29.19
C THR A 2 -13.01 -0.40 -28.25
N THR A 3 -12.81 -1.03 -27.09
CA THR A 3 -13.78 -0.96 -25.99
C THR A 3 -13.92 0.50 -25.62
N GLN A 4 -15.03 1.14 -25.98
CA GLN A 4 -15.39 2.42 -25.37
C GLN A 4 -15.52 2.14 -23.87
N SER A 5 -14.68 2.76 -23.04
CA SER A 5 -14.97 2.87 -21.62
C SER A 5 -16.39 3.44 -21.51
N PRO A 6 -17.28 2.83 -20.71
CA PRO A 6 -18.61 3.36 -20.55
C PRO A 6 -18.53 4.81 -20.06
N PRO A 7 -19.48 5.67 -20.45
CA PRO A 7 -19.45 7.07 -20.07
C PRO A 7 -19.41 7.19 -18.54
N ILE A 8 -18.48 8.00 -18.03
CA ILE A 8 -18.47 8.42 -16.64
C ILE A 8 -19.67 9.35 -16.47
N VAL A 9 -20.73 8.88 -15.83
CA VAL A 9 -21.92 9.68 -15.57
C VAL A 9 -21.71 10.42 -14.26
N SER A 10 -21.49 11.73 -14.35
CA SER A 10 -21.44 12.62 -13.19
C SER A 10 -22.86 12.85 -12.66
N LEU A 11 -23.14 12.38 -11.45
CA LEU A 11 -24.46 12.49 -10.83
C LEU A 11 -24.60 13.81 -10.08
N GLN A 12 -25.14 14.81 -10.78
CA GLN A 12 -25.73 16.06 -10.27
C GLN A 12 -24.84 17.02 -9.43
N ALA A 13 -25.32 18.26 -9.30
CA ALA A 13 -24.71 19.34 -8.53
C ALA A 13 -24.76 19.05 -7.01
N PRO A 14 -23.76 19.51 -6.23
CA PRO A 14 -23.49 18.97 -4.91
C PRO A 14 -24.52 19.49 -3.88
N LYS A 15 -25.39 18.58 -3.46
CA LYS A 15 -25.89 18.40 -2.08
C LYS A 15 -26.79 17.16 -2.09
N ASP A 16 -26.40 16.20 -1.27
CA ASP A 16 -27.13 14.96 -0.94
C ASP A 16 -27.07 13.87 -2.03
N VAL A 17 -25.92 13.18 -2.07
CA VAL A 17 -25.80 11.87 -2.72
C VAL A 17 -26.88 10.94 -2.14
N SER A 18 -27.81 10.51 -2.98
CA SER A 18 -28.82 9.53 -2.61
C SER A 18 -28.38 8.13 -3.05
N ILE A 19 -28.42 7.18 -2.11
CA ILE A 19 -28.16 5.76 -2.41
C ILE A 19 -29.09 5.24 -3.52
N ASP A 20 -30.35 5.68 -3.54
CA ASP A 20 -31.32 5.27 -4.53
C ASP A 20 -30.93 5.74 -5.95
N VAL A 21 -30.31 6.92 -6.05
CA VAL A 21 -29.82 7.47 -7.32
C VAL A 21 -28.61 6.68 -7.81
N ILE A 22 -27.63 6.41 -6.93
CA ILE A 22 -26.47 5.57 -7.26
C ILE A 22 -26.91 4.19 -7.74
N GLU A 23 -27.79 3.52 -7.00
CA GLU A 23 -28.28 2.19 -7.33
C GLU A 23 -29.13 2.20 -8.62
N GLN A 24 -29.87 3.28 -8.89
CA GLN A 24 -30.63 3.42 -10.14
C GLN A 24 -29.69 3.53 -11.35
N GLU A 25 -28.66 4.34 -11.25
CA GLU A 25 -27.70 4.56 -12.34
C GLU A 25 -26.89 3.29 -12.62
N LEU A 26 -26.49 2.56 -11.57
CA LEU A 26 -25.88 1.23 -11.73
C LEU A 26 -26.83 0.25 -12.43
N ARG A 27 -28.13 0.24 -12.09
CA ARG A 27 -29.13 -0.59 -12.80
C ARG A 27 -29.24 -0.22 -14.27
N ASP A 28 -29.22 1.07 -14.60
CA ASP A 28 -29.33 1.55 -15.97
C ASP A 28 -28.08 1.19 -16.80
N ILE A 29 -26.89 1.23 -16.19
CA ILE A 29 -25.66 0.69 -16.79
C ILE A 29 -25.82 -0.80 -17.12
N TRP A 30 -26.29 -1.63 -16.18
CA TRP A 30 -26.49 -3.07 -16.43
C TRP A 30 -27.54 -3.37 -17.51
N GLN A 31 -28.60 -2.57 -17.60
CA GLN A 31 -29.57 -2.69 -18.68
C GLN A 31 -28.95 -2.41 -20.05
N SER A 32 -28.04 -1.43 -20.14
CA SER A 32 -27.34 -1.12 -21.39
C SER A 32 -26.46 -2.28 -21.88
N TYR A 33 -25.75 -2.96 -20.97
CA TYR A 33 -24.90 -4.12 -21.31
C TYR A 33 -25.69 -5.32 -21.82
N ASN A 34 -26.87 -5.59 -21.24
CA ASN A 34 -27.72 -6.69 -21.67
C ASN A 34 -28.38 -6.48 -23.04
N ASN A 35 -28.46 -5.22 -23.49
CA ASN A 35 -29.06 -4.85 -24.77
C ASN A 35 -28.05 -4.78 -25.94
N ASN A 36 -26.75 -5.02 -25.70
CA ASN A 36 -25.74 -5.00 -26.76
C ASN A 36 -25.83 -6.25 -27.65
N GLU A 37 -25.93 -6.03 -28.97
CA GLU A 37 -26.09 -7.07 -30.01
C GLU A 37 -24.85 -7.98 -30.20
N ASP A 38 -23.74 -7.74 -29.48
CA ASP A 38 -22.45 -8.43 -29.65
C ASP A 38 -22.37 -9.85 -29.02
N GLY A 39 -23.45 -10.35 -28.42
CA GLY A 39 -23.55 -11.75 -27.97
C GLY A 39 -22.64 -12.15 -26.80
N MET A 40 -21.97 -11.19 -26.14
CA MET A 40 -21.25 -11.39 -24.88
C MET A 40 -22.15 -11.02 -23.70
N ALA A 41 -22.47 -11.99 -22.85
CA ALA A 41 -23.26 -11.75 -21.64
C ALA A 41 -22.37 -11.18 -20.52
N ALA A 42 -22.59 -9.92 -20.13
CA ALA A 42 -21.92 -9.34 -18.97
C ALA A 42 -22.64 -9.78 -17.68
N THR A 43 -21.90 -10.27 -16.69
CA THR A 43 -22.42 -10.67 -15.39
C THR A 43 -21.64 -9.96 -14.29
N ARG A 44 -22.35 -9.46 -13.28
CA ARG A 44 -21.72 -8.86 -12.10
C ARG A 44 -20.98 -9.92 -11.30
N ALA A 45 -19.75 -9.60 -10.91
CA ALA A 45 -19.01 -10.36 -9.91
C ALA A 45 -19.77 -10.47 -8.58
N THR A 46 -19.49 -11.52 -7.80
CA THR A 46 -20.16 -11.76 -6.50
C THR A 46 -19.17 -12.19 -5.42
N THR A 47 -17.94 -11.66 -5.45
CA THR A 47 -16.85 -12.12 -4.58
C THR A 47 -16.75 -11.30 -3.29
N PHE A 48 -16.57 -9.98 -3.36
CA PHE A 48 -16.37 -9.08 -2.22
C PHE A 48 -16.70 -7.62 -2.58
N SER A 49 -16.86 -6.78 -1.57
CA SER A 49 -16.83 -5.32 -1.68
C SER A 49 -15.48 -4.77 -1.25
N PHE A 50 -14.97 -3.78 -1.97
CA PHE A 50 -13.69 -3.15 -1.69
C PHE A 50 -13.85 -1.64 -1.54
N ILE A 51 -13.50 -1.11 -0.39
CA ILE A 51 -13.54 0.32 -0.09
C ILE A 51 -12.10 0.83 -0.14
N VAL A 52 -11.87 1.94 -0.84
CA VAL A 52 -10.56 2.56 -0.99
C VAL A 52 -10.64 4.00 -0.50
N TYR A 53 -9.79 4.39 0.44
CA TYR A 53 -9.62 5.79 0.82
C TYR A 53 -8.39 6.34 0.12
N GLU A 54 -8.59 7.27 -0.81
CA GLU A 54 -7.58 7.79 -1.74
C GLU A 54 -7.36 9.29 -1.51
N PRO A 55 -6.48 9.70 -0.58
CA PRO A 55 -6.36 11.11 -0.18
C PRO A 55 -5.83 12.03 -1.30
N ASP A 56 -5.02 11.49 -2.21
CA ASP A 56 -4.39 12.28 -3.26
C ASP A 56 -5.28 12.41 -4.50
N ALA A 57 -6.28 11.52 -4.65
CA ALA A 57 -7.26 11.49 -5.74
C ALA A 57 -6.64 11.52 -7.16
N VAL A 58 -5.46 10.90 -7.33
CA VAL A 58 -4.64 11.02 -8.55
C VAL A 58 -5.40 10.56 -9.80
N GLN A 59 -6.02 9.38 -9.76
CA GLN A 59 -6.77 8.85 -10.91
C GLN A 59 -7.99 9.73 -11.27
N GLU A 60 -8.66 10.31 -10.26
CA GLU A 60 -9.77 11.23 -10.49
C GLU A 60 -9.29 12.52 -11.15
N LEU A 61 -8.23 13.15 -10.63
CA LEU A 61 -7.64 14.35 -11.21
C LEU A 61 -7.14 14.12 -12.64
N LEU A 62 -6.48 12.99 -12.90
CA LEU A 62 -6.05 12.60 -14.25
C LEU A 62 -7.24 12.38 -15.19
N THR A 63 -8.36 11.86 -14.69
CA THR A 63 -9.59 11.69 -15.48
C THR A 63 -10.20 13.04 -15.84
N LEU A 64 -10.32 13.94 -14.85
CA LEU A 64 -10.89 15.27 -15.01
C LEU A 64 -10.08 16.12 -16.00
N LEU A 65 -8.76 15.99 -15.97
CA LEU A 65 -7.82 16.65 -16.89
C LEU A 65 -7.66 15.92 -18.25
N GLY A 66 -8.36 14.80 -18.47
CA GLY A 66 -8.38 14.07 -19.75
C GLY A 66 -7.18 13.16 -20.02
N TYR A 67 -6.31 12.93 -19.04
CA TYR A 67 -5.13 12.06 -19.14
C TYR A 67 -5.43 10.57 -18.95
N TYR A 68 -6.55 10.22 -18.31
CA TYR A 68 -6.87 8.86 -17.90
C TYR A 68 -8.32 8.46 -18.23
N THR A 69 -8.50 7.23 -18.71
CA THR A 69 -9.84 6.68 -19.07
C THR A 69 -10.09 5.30 -18.45
N GLY A 70 -9.26 4.92 -17.48
CA GLY A 70 -9.39 3.67 -16.74
C GLY A 70 -10.32 3.77 -15.52
N PRO A 71 -10.51 2.64 -14.83
CA PRO A 71 -11.25 2.62 -13.57
C PRO A 71 -10.54 3.42 -12.47
N ILE A 72 -11.31 4.03 -11.56
CA ILE A 72 -10.78 4.70 -10.36
C ILE A 72 -10.86 3.71 -9.18
N ASP A 73 -9.79 2.94 -8.98
CA ASP A 73 -9.63 1.89 -7.94
C ASP A 73 -8.55 2.19 -6.90
N GLY A 74 -7.88 3.34 -7.00
CA GLY A 74 -6.75 3.74 -6.16
C GLY A 74 -5.44 3.01 -6.44
N ILE A 75 -5.37 2.15 -7.46
CA ILE A 75 -4.16 1.42 -7.82
C ILE A 75 -3.35 2.21 -8.85
N ALA A 76 -2.07 2.41 -8.56
CA ALA A 76 -1.12 2.87 -9.55
C ALA A 76 -0.70 1.72 -10.50
N GLY A 77 -1.64 1.23 -11.33
CA GLY A 77 -1.35 0.18 -12.30
C GLY A 77 -0.66 0.71 -13.58
N PRO A 78 -0.33 -0.17 -14.55
CA PRO A 78 0.32 0.23 -15.81
C PRO A 78 -0.39 1.36 -16.57
N ARG A 79 -1.73 1.37 -16.55
CA ARG A 79 -2.55 2.43 -17.14
C ARG A 79 -2.37 3.76 -16.41
N THR A 80 -2.41 3.74 -15.07
CA THR A 80 -2.19 4.92 -14.23
C THR A 80 -0.78 5.48 -14.44
N HIS A 81 0.24 4.63 -14.41
CA HIS A 81 1.63 5.01 -14.68
C HIS A 81 1.81 5.64 -16.07
N ALA A 82 1.16 5.10 -17.11
CA ALA A 82 1.20 5.69 -18.45
C ALA A 82 0.58 7.10 -18.48
N ALA A 83 -0.58 7.29 -17.82
CA ALA A 83 -1.23 8.59 -17.70
C ALA A 83 -0.37 9.59 -16.90
N ILE A 84 0.25 9.16 -15.81
CA ILE A 84 1.16 9.99 -15.01
C ILE A 84 2.32 10.48 -15.87
N LYS A 85 2.96 9.62 -16.68
CA LYS A 85 4.09 10.04 -17.54
C LYS A 85 3.72 11.15 -18.51
N VAL A 86 2.52 11.10 -19.09
CA VAL A 86 2.05 12.13 -20.01
C VAL A 86 1.73 13.41 -19.28
N ALA A 87 1.03 13.33 -18.15
CA ALA A 87 0.74 14.49 -17.32
C ALA A 87 2.02 15.16 -16.79
N GLN A 88 3.02 14.40 -16.34
CA GLN A 88 4.32 14.93 -15.91
C GLN A 88 5.01 15.70 -17.03
N LYS A 89 5.01 15.15 -18.24
CA LYS A 89 5.60 15.80 -19.41
C LYS A 89 4.88 17.11 -19.74
N ASP A 90 3.55 17.13 -19.72
CA ASP A 90 2.75 18.32 -20.02
C ASP A 90 2.87 19.39 -18.93
N LEU A 91 3.08 18.98 -17.67
CA LEU A 91 3.32 19.85 -16.52
C LEU A 91 4.79 20.25 -16.35
N GLU A 92 5.66 19.88 -17.30
CA GLU A 92 7.10 20.16 -17.31
C GLU A 92 7.86 19.63 -16.06
N LEU A 93 7.43 18.47 -15.56
CA LEU A 93 8.07 17.74 -14.47
C LEU A 93 8.99 16.63 -15.00
N GLU A 94 9.84 16.09 -14.12
CA GLU A 94 10.60 14.89 -14.43
C GLU A 94 9.66 13.70 -14.69
N VAL A 95 9.89 12.99 -15.79
CA VAL A 95 9.01 11.89 -16.25
C VAL A 95 9.42 10.59 -15.57
N THR A 96 9.00 10.42 -14.33
CA THR A 96 9.23 9.19 -13.55
C THR A 96 8.13 8.15 -13.81
N GLY A 97 6.92 8.61 -14.10
CA GLY A 97 5.71 7.79 -14.12
C GLY A 97 5.17 7.43 -12.74
N LEU A 98 5.75 7.95 -11.66
CA LEU A 98 5.31 7.74 -10.29
C LEU A 98 4.63 9.00 -9.74
N SER A 99 3.70 8.82 -8.81
CA SER A 99 3.04 9.95 -8.15
C SER A 99 3.91 10.49 -7.02
N SER A 100 4.29 11.76 -7.08
CA SER A 100 4.99 12.49 -6.01
C SER A 100 4.12 13.61 -5.46
N ASP A 101 4.41 14.11 -4.26
CA ASP A 101 3.69 15.24 -3.67
C ASP A 101 3.73 16.49 -4.58
N GLU A 102 4.86 16.75 -5.24
CA GLU A 102 4.98 17.84 -6.21
C GLU A 102 4.05 17.62 -7.41
N PHE A 103 4.00 16.39 -7.94
CA PHE A 103 3.13 16.05 -9.05
C PHE A 103 1.65 16.22 -8.68
N VAL A 104 1.22 15.73 -7.51
CA VAL A 104 -0.16 15.88 -7.00
C VAL A 104 -0.51 17.35 -6.84
N ALA A 105 0.39 18.17 -6.27
CA ALA A 105 0.16 19.60 -6.12
C ALA A 105 -0.01 20.30 -7.47
N ARG A 106 0.80 19.94 -8.49
CA ARG A 106 0.68 20.48 -9.85
C ARG A 106 -0.60 20.06 -10.55
N LEU A 107 -1.04 18.80 -10.40
CA LEU A 107 -2.33 18.34 -10.93
C LEU A 107 -3.50 19.12 -10.33
N ARG A 108 -3.52 19.30 -9.00
CA ARG A 108 -4.57 20.08 -8.32
C ARG A 108 -4.60 21.53 -8.82
N ALA A 109 -3.43 22.16 -8.95
CA ALA A 109 -3.34 23.52 -9.47
C ALA A 109 -3.82 23.63 -10.93
N ALA A 110 -3.51 22.64 -11.78
CA ALA A 110 -3.98 22.59 -13.16
C ALA A 110 -5.50 22.45 -13.24
N TRP A 111 -6.09 21.58 -12.41
CA TRP A 111 -7.54 21.40 -12.34
C TRP A 111 -8.26 22.66 -11.88
N GLU A 112 -7.74 23.33 -10.84
CA GLU A 112 -8.29 24.62 -10.38
C GLU A 112 -8.20 25.70 -11.47
N ALA A 113 -7.14 25.72 -12.27
CA ALA A 113 -7.02 26.66 -13.38
C ALA A 113 -8.06 26.38 -14.49
N GLU A 114 -8.31 25.11 -14.83
CA GLU A 114 -9.35 24.74 -15.81
C GLU A 114 -10.77 25.04 -15.30
N LYS A 115 -11.06 24.76 -14.02
CA LYS A 115 -12.36 25.05 -13.39
C LYS A 115 -12.72 26.54 -13.46
N ASN A 116 -11.72 27.42 -13.35
CA ASN A 116 -11.89 28.87 -13.36
C ASN A 116 -11.86 29.49 -14.77
N ALA A 117 -11.56 28.73 -15.82
CA ALA A 117 -11.60 29.22 -17.19
C ALA A 117 -13.04 29.19 -17.73
N GLU A 118 -13.63 30.36 -18.02
CA GLU A 118 -15.00 30.49 -18.58
C GLU A 118 -15.13 30.00 -20.03
N ASP A 119 -14.03 29.68 -20.72
CA ASP A 119 -14.04 29.13 -22.07
C ASP A 119 -14.18 27.61 -22.01
N GLY A 120 -15.33 27.12 -22.50
CA GLY A 120 -15.73 25.72 -22.47
C GLY A 120 -14.61 24.74 -22.77
N ALA A 121 -14.43 23.79 -21.85
CA ALA A 121 -13.45 22.72 -21.88
C ALA A 121 -13.19 22.23 -23.31
N ASN A 122 -12.08 22.67 -23.90
CA ASN A 122 -11.49 21.98 -25.04
C ASN A 122 -10.96 20.67 -24.48
N HIS A 123 -11.85 19.69 -24.36
CA HIS A 123 -11.61 18.37 -23.82
C HIS A 123 -10.52 17.73 -24.70
N ARG A 124 -9.25 17.91 -24.33
CA ARG A 124 -8.12 17.22 -24.94
C ARG A 124 -8.28 15.76 -24.55
N GLN A 125 -9.09 15.03 -25.32
CA GLN A 125 -9.21 13.59 -25.22
C GLN A 125 -7.90 12.97 -25.74
N TYR A 126 -6.88 12.95 -24.88
CA TYR A 126 -5.64 12.23 -25.14
C TYR A 126 -5.40 11.23 -24.01
N ALA A 127 -6.17 10.15 -24.07
CA ALA A 127 -6.08 9.02 -23.18
C ALA A 127 -4.88 8.14 -23.58
N ALA A 128 -3.69 8.44 -23.06
CA ALA A 128 -2.49 7.64 -23.32
C ALA A 128 -2.54 6.24 -22.66
N ASP A 129 -3.45 6.05 -21.70
CA ASP A 129 -3.68 4.77 -21.04
C ASP A 129 -4.32 3.73 -21.98
N LEU A 130 -4.80 4.13 -23.15
CA LEU A 130 -5.33 3.24 -24.19
C LEU A 130 -4.29 2.21 -24.65
N ASP A 131 -3.00 2.58 -24.69
CA ASP A 131 -1.90 1.67 -25.07
C ASP A 131 -1.67 0.57 -24.02
N ALA A 132 -2.14 0.78 -22.78
CA ALA A 132 -2.02 -0.16 -21.66
C ALA A 132 -3.31 -0.98 -21.40
N ILE A 133 -4.34 -0.88 -22.25
CA ILE A 133 -5.64 -1.60 -22.13
C ILE A 133 -5.52 -3.15 -22.12
N GLY A 134 -4.36 -3.71 -22.46
CA GLY A 134 -4.12 -5.15 -22.52
C GLY A 134 -3.41 -5.77 -21.31
N VAL A 135 -2.97 -4.99 -20.33
CA VAL A 135 -2.31 -5.52 -19.12
C VAL A 135 -3.39 -5.82 -18.09
N ALA A 136 -3.42 -7.06 -17.59
CA ALA A 136 -4.40 -7.49 -16.60
C ALA A 136 -4.27 -6.63 -15.34
N ASP A 137 -5.35 -5.93 -15.01
CA ASP A 137 -5.49 -5.19 -13.77
C ASP A 137 -5.63 -6.18 -12.60
N ALA A 138 -4.70 -6.11 -11.64
CA ALA A 138 -4.54 -7.10 -10.58
C ALA A 138 -5.79 -7.26 -9.70
N ILE A 139 -6.53 -6.16 -9.49
CA ILE A 139 -7.79 -6.20 -8.73
C ILE A 139 -8.93 -6.72 -9.59
N ALA A 140 -9.03 -6.29 -10.85
CA ALA A 140 -10.05 -6.82 -11.76
C ALA A 140 -9.95 -8.34 -11.91
N ALA A 141 -8.73 -8.90 -11.87
CA ALA A 141 -8.48 -10.34 -11.87
C ALA A 141 -9.02 -11.07 -10.61
N SER A 142 -9.16 -10.36 -9.49
CA SER A 142 -9.79 -10.86 -8.27
C SER A 142 -11.32 -10.79 -8.31
N ASN A 143 -11.88 -10.24 -9.39
CA ASN A 143 -13.31 -10.12 -9.68
C ASN A 143 -14.14 -9.50 -8.54
N PRO A 144 -13.79 -8.30 -8.00
CA PRO A 144 -14.62 -7.63 -7.00
C PRO A 144 -16.04 -7.39 -7.51
N CYS A 145 -17.03 -7.48 -6.63
CA CYS A 145 -18.41 -7.14 -6.95
C CYS A 145 -18.57 -5.62 -7.14
N ARG A 146 -18.03 -4.85 -6.17
CA ARG A 146 -18.12 -3.40 -6.13
C ARG A 146 -16.87 -2.80 -5.48
N ILE A 147 -16.30 -1.79 -6.13
CA ILE A 147 -15.24 -0.94 -5.59
C ILE A 147 -15.85 0.44 -5.27
N ILE A 148 -15.62 0.93 -4.05
CA ILE A 148 -16.07 2.23 -3.57
C ILE A 148 -14.84 3.06 -3.23
N THR A 149 -14.52 4.07 -4.04
CA THR A 149 -13.35 4.93 -3.88
C THR A 149 -13.77 6.26 -3.26
N LEU A 150 -13.18 6.60 -2.13
CA LEU A 150 -13.42 7.83 -1.37
C LEU A 150 -12.27 8.79 -1.62
N CYS A 151 -12.57 9.93 -2.26
CA CYS A 151 -11.60 10.95 -2.64
C CYS A 151 -11.83 12.23 -1.81
N PRO A 152 -11.16 12.41 -0.65
CA PRO A 152 -11.27 13.63 0.11
C PRO A 152 -10.67 14.83 -0.67
N THR A 153 -11.40 15.93 -0.73
CA THR A 153 -10.96 17.18 -1.37
C THR A 153 -10.58 18.24 -0.32
N ALA A 154 -9.69 19.16 -0.71
CA ALA A 154 -9.29 20.30 0.14
C ALA A 154 -10.10 21.58 -0.15
N GLU A 155 -11.13 21.48 -1.01
CA GLU A 155 -12.00 22.58 -1.40
C GLU A 155 -12.99 22.94 -0.29
N ALA A 156 -13.79 23.99 -0.51
CA ALA A 156 -14.91 24.29 0.38
C ALA A 156 -15.93 23.14 0.37
N ASP A 157 -16.55 22.88 1.53
CA ASP A 157 -17.58 21.86 1.66
C ASP A 157 -18.85 22.26 0.91
N GLU A 158 -18.96 21.77 -0.33
CA GLU A 158 -20.15 21.89 -1.18
C GLU A 158 -21.07 20.64 -1.06
N GLY A 159 -20.68 19.63 -0.27
CA GLY A 159 -21.30 18.31 -0.25
C GLY A 159 -20.47 17.27 -1.00
N VAL A 160 -21.00 16.04 -1.10
CA VAL A 160 -20.34 14.93 -1.80
C VAL A 160 -20.86 14.84 -3.23
N LYS A 161 -19.96 14.61 -4.18
CA LYS A 161 -20.26 14.26 -5.58
C LYS A 161 -20.10 12.76 -5.76
N ALA A 162 -20.94 12.15 -6.58
CA ALA A 162 -20.88 10.73 -6.88
C ALA A 162 -20.71 10.50 -8.38
N SER A 163 -19.87 9.54 -8.74
CA SER A 163 -19.71 9.03 -10.10
C SER A 163 -19.77 7.51 -10.06
N VAL A 164 -20.47 6.92 -11.03
CA VAL A 164 -20.60 5.46 -11.14
C VAL A 164 -20.17 4.97 -12.51
N SER A 165 -19.57 3.78 -12.55
CA SER A 165 -19.25 3.09 -13.79
C SER A 165 -19.24 1.57 -13.58
N ALA A 166 -19.19 0.80 -14.66
CA ALA A 166 -18.95 -0.64 -14.60
C ALA A 166 -17.78 -0.99 -15.53
N TYR A 167 -16.89 -1.86 -15.09
CA TYR A 167 -15.74 -2.28 -15.88
C TYR A 167 -15.70 -3.80 -16.03
N CYS A 168 -15.58 -4.24 -17.28
CA CYS A 168 -15.53 -5.64 -17.68
C CYS A 168 -14.15 -5.96 -18.29
N PRO A 169 -13.22 -6.58 -17.55
CA PRO A 169 -11.93 -6.99 -18.12
C PRO A 169 -12.12 -7.99 -19.27
N VAL A 170 -11.52 -7.71 -20.43
CA VAL A 170 -11.61 -8.60 -21.60
C VAL A 170 -10.54 -9.70 -21.49
N ASN A 171 -10.93 -10.85 -20.92
CA ASN A 171 -10.07 -12.03 -20.89
C ASN A 171 -10.18 -12.84 -22.20
N LYS A 172 -9.16 -12.74 -23.07
CA LYS A 172 -9.09 -13.49 -24.35
C LYS A 172 -8.98 -15.03 -24.21
N ARG A 173 -9.05 -15.59 -22.99
CA ARG A 173 -8.77 -17.01 -22.72
C ARG A 173 -10.01 -17.90 -22.51
N SER A 174 -11.22 -17.39 -22.25
CA SER A 174 -12.41 -18.26 -22.12
C SER A 174 -13.78 -17.53 -22.22
N GLN A 175 -14.61 -18.02 -23.16
CA GLN A 175 -16.09 -18.01 -23.32
C GLN A 175 -16.88 -16.69 -23.20
N ASN A 176 -18.05 -16.65 -23.88
CA ASN A 176 -18.96 -15.52 -24.13
C ASN A 176 -19.53 -14.76 -22.90
N THR A 177 -18.90 -14.84 -21.73
CA THR A 177 -19.35 -14.18 -20.49
C THR A 177 -18.25 -13.32 -19.89
N LEU A 178 -18.52 -12.03 -19.75
CA LEU A 178 -17.64 -11.07 -19.08
C LEU A 178 -18.04 -10.96 -17.61
N VAL A 179 -17.09 -11.10 -16.69
CA VAL A 179 -17.31 -10.80 -15.27
C VAL A 179 -16.94 -9.35 -15.04
N CYS A 180 -17.88 -8.53 -14.58
CA CYS A 180 -17.67 -7.09 -14.42
C CYS A 180 -17.82 -6.65 -12.97
N CYS A 181 -17.13 -5.56 -12.64
CA CYS A 181 -17.16 -4.90 -11.35
C CYS A 181 -17.87 -3.54 -11.47
N GLU A 182 -18.66 -3.19 -10.45
CA GLU A 182 -19.22 -1.85 -10.28
C GLU A 182 -18.21 -0.92 -9.59
N TYR A 183 -18.10 0.31 -10.04
CA TYR A 183 -17.22 1.33 -9.46
C TYR A 183 -18.07 2.50 -9.01
N VAL A 184 -17.86 2.93 -7.77
CA VAL A 184 -18.51 4.09 -7.17
C VAL A 184 -17.41 5.01 -6.64
N THR A 185 -17.28 6.20 -7.21
CA THR A 185 -16.35 7.23 -6.73
C THR A 185 -17.14 8.30 -5.99
N LEU A 186 -16.74 8.59 -4.75
CA LEU A 186 -17.35 9.60 -3.90
C LEU A 186 -16.30 10.67 -3.54
N SER A 187 -16.57 11.91 -3.92
CA SER A 187 -15.61 13.01 -3.79
C SER A 187 -16.21 14.18 -3.02
N GLY A 188 -15.50 14.68 -2.01
CA GLY A 188 -15.95 15.76 -1.14
C GLY A 188 -14.96 16.00 0.00
N THR A 189 -15.17 16.99 0.87
CA THR A 189 -14.26 17.20 2.00
C THR A 189 -14.26 16.01 2.96
N ALA A 190 -13.24 15.90 3.81
CA ALA A 190 -13.16 14.84 4.82
C ALA A 190 -14.42 14.83 5.71
N GLU A 191 -14.90 16.01 6.13
CA GLU A 191 -16.13 16.16 6.92
C GLU A 191 -17.38 15.74 6.14
N ALA A 192 -17.43 16.06 4.84
CA ALA A 192 -18.55 15.67 3.98
C ALA A 192 -18.65 14.15 3.82
N LEU A 193 -17.51 13.49 3.60
CA LEU A 193 -17.42 12.03 3.53
C LEU A 193 -17.77 11.37 4.87
N GLU A 194 -17.34 11.95 5.99
CA GLU A 194 -17.70 11.48 7.33
C GLU A 194 -19.22 11.54 7.57
N ARG A 195 -19.89 12.63 7.17
CA ARG A 195 -21.36 12.76 7.29
C ARG A 195 -22.11 11.65 6.55
N ILE A 196 -21.63 11.24 5.38
CA ILE A 196 -22.25 10.18 4.58
C ILE A 196 -21.72 8.78 4.91
N GLY A 197 -20.94 8.62 5.99
CA GLY A 197 -20.35 7.33 6.36
C GLY A 197 -21.36 6.18 6.47
N GLY A 198 -22.62 6.46 6.85
CA GLY A 198 -23.70 5.46 6.83
C GLY A 198 -24.12 5.03 5.43
N ILE A 199 -24.13 5.95 4.46
CA ILE A 199 -24.42 5.63 3.05
C ILE A 199 -23.30 4.78 2.46
N ILE A 200 -22.03 5.12 2.77
CA ILE A 200 -20.86 4.32 2.33
C ILE A 200 -20.98 2.88 2.82
N SER A 201 -21.40 2.69 4.07
CA SER A 201 -21.68 1.37 4.64
C SER A 201 -22.77 0.60 3.89
N GLU A 202 -23.87 1.28 3.54
CA GLU A 202 -25.01 0.69 2.83
C GLU A 202 -24.70 0.35 1.36
N LEU A 203 -23.74 1.05 0.74
CA LEU A 203 -23.25 0.74 -0.61
C LEU A 203 -22.46 -0.58 -0.67
N THR A 204 -21.99 -1.11 0.47
CA THR A 204 -21.36 -2.45 0.50
C THR A 204 -22.40 -3.54 0.31
N ILE A 205 -22.02 -4.62 -0.38
CA ILE A 205 -22.95 -5.70 -0.68
C ILE A 205 -23.12 -6.59 0.57
N PRO A 206 -24.35 -6.81 1.06
CA PRO A 206 -24.58 -7.69 2.21
C PRO A 206 -24.08 -9.12 1.94
N SER A 207 -23.58 -9.76 3.00
CA SER A 207 -23.12 -11.17 2.97
C SER A 207 -21.91 -11.48 2.09
N LEU A 208 -21.28 -10.48 1.46
CA LEU A 208 -19.97 -10.62 0.84
C LEU A 208 -18.87 -10.11 1.79
N PRO A 209 -17.65 -10.69 1.74
CA PRO A 209 -16.48 -10.11 2.37
C PRO A 209 -16.27 -8.64 2.00
N LYS A 210 -15.74 -7.86 2.94
CA LYS A 210 -15.53 -6.41 2.82
C LYS A 210 -14.08 -6.09 3.19
N PHE A 211 -13.39 -5.44 2.28
CA PHE A 211 -12.02 -5.01 2.46
C PHE A 211 -11.96 -3.48 2.46
N LEU A 212 -11.19 -2.90 3.38
CA LEU A 212 -10.91 -1.46 3.41
C LEU A 212 -9.42 -1.24 3.13
N TRP A 213 -9.06 -0.61 2.01
CA TRP A 213 -7.71 -0.12 1.79
C TRP A 213 -7.61 1.35 2.19
N TRP A 214 -6.86 1.58 3.26
CA TRP A 214 -6.69 2.90 3.88
C TRP A 214 -5.32 3.48 3.53
N LYS A 215 -5.26 4.43 2.60
CA LYS A 215 -4.01 5.04 2.11
C LYS A 215 -3.64 6.34 2.84
N ALA A 216 -4.01 6.44 4.11
CA ALA A 216 -3.70 7.56 4.99
C ALA A 216 -3.28 7.05 6.37
N SER A 217 -2.93 7.96 7.28
CA SER A 217 -2.70 7.61 8.69
C SER A 217 -3.92 6.85 9.25
N PRO A 218 -3.74 5.64 9.82
CA PRO A 218 -4.84 4.83 10.35
C PRO A 218 -5.20 5.30 11.77
N ASP A 219 -5.64 6.56 11.89
CA ASP A 219 -6.06 7.14 13.16
C ASP A 219 -7.38 6.52 13.66
N GLY A 220 -7.31 5.73 14.74
CA GLY A 220 -8.45 5.09 15.38
C GLY A 220 -9.51 6.07 15.94
N GLU A 221 -9.15 7.34 16.14
CA GLU A 221 -10.07 8.38 16.60
C GLU A 221 -10.77 9.10 15.44
N TYR A 222 -10.30 8.94 14.20
CA TYR A 222 -10.98 9.50 13.04
C TYR A 222 -12.30 8.77 12.77
N GLY A 223 -13.42 9.51 12.84
CA GLY A 223 -14.77 8.94 12.85
C GLY A 223 -15.11 8.11 11.61
N LEU A 224 -14.70 8.56 10.42
CA LEU A 224 -14.89 7.82 9.18
C LEU A 224 -14.09 6.51 9.18
N PHE A 225 -12.80 6.56 9.52
CA PHE A 225 -11.96 5.37 9.62
C PHE A 225 -12.55 4.36 10.59
N LYS A 226 -12.84 4.77 11.82
CA LYS A 226 -13.43 3.93 12.87
C LYS A 226 -14.71 3.24 12.43
N ARG A 227 -15.60 3.97 11.75
CA ARG A 227 -16.85 3.42 11.21
C ARG A 227 -16.58 2.34 10.17
N LEU A 228 -15.75 2.61 9.17
CA LEU A 228 -15.48 1.68 8.08
C LEU A 228 -14.67 0.46 8.56
N ALA A 229 -13.68 0.69 9.42
CA ALA A 229 -12.89 -0.33 10.09
C ALA A 229 -13.76 -1.35 10.83
N SER A 230 -14.78 -0.87 11.56
CA SER A 230 -15.69 -1.74 12.32
C SER A 230 -16.61 -2.62 11.48
N GLN A 231 -16.69 -2.38 10.17
CA GLN A 231 -17.60 -3.06 9.26
C GLN A 231 -16.90 -3.90 8.20
N CYS A 232 -15.59 -3.77 8.07
CA CYS A 232 -14.79 -4.52 7.12
C CYS A 232 -14.16 -5.75 7.78
N ASP A 233 -14.04 -6.83 7.03
CA ASP A 233 -13.43 -8.08 7.49
C ASP A 233 -11.91 -7.96 7.57
N THR A 234 -11.31 -7.12 6.71
CA THR A 234 -9.87 -6.83 6.70
C THR A 234 -9.64 -5.35 6.35
N ILE A 235 -8.78 -4.70 7.13
CA ILE A 235 -8.23 -3.37 6.83
C ILE A 235 -6.84 -3.58 6.25
N ILE A 236 -6.56 -2.92 5.13
CA ILE A 236 -5.29 -2.99 4.42
C ILE A 236 -4.65 -1.62 4.51
N VAL A 237 -3.39 -1.59 4.92
CA VAL A 237 -2.52 -0.40 4.88
C VAL A 237 -1.26 -0.76 4.08
N ASP A 238 -0.53 0.26 3.63
CA ASP A 238 0.81 0.07 3.09
C ASP A 238 1.76 1.00 3.87
N SER A 239 2.46 0.49 4.87
CA SER A 239 3.30 1.33 5.73
C SER A 239 4.52 1.93 5.00
N SER A 240 4.78 1.54 3.74
CA SER A 240 5.79 2.21 2.91
C SER A 240 5.35 3.61 2.46
N THR A 241 4.05 3.93 2.50
CA THR A 241 3.51 5.25 2.12
C THR A 241 3.26 6.17 3.31
N PHE A 242 3.64 5.76 4.51
CA PHE A 242 3.50 6.56 5.73
C PHE A 242 4.36 7.82 5.68
N ARG A 243 3.77 8.96 6.03
CA ARG A 243 4.43 10.27 6.06
C ARG A 243 5.15 10.51 7.38
N GLU A 244 4.65 9.92 8.46
CA GLU A 244 5.25 9.91 9.79
C GLU A 244 5.44 8.44 10.25
N PRO A 245 6.39 7.69 9.64
CA PRO A 245 6.50 6.24 9.77
C PRO A 245 6.47 5.69 11.20
N GLU A 246 7.24 6.28 12.12
CA GLU A 246 7.30 5.81 13.52
C GLU A 246 5.98 6.03 14.27
N THR A 247 5.35 7.19 14.09
CA THR A 247 4.06 7.53 14.71
C THR A 247 2.94 6.66 14.15
N GLU A 248 2.89 6.50 12.83
CA GLU A 248 1.85 5.73 12.16
C GLU A 248 2.02 4.21 12.41
N LEU A 249 3.24 3.69 12.54
CA LEU A 249 3.45 2.30 13.01
C LEU A 249 2.99 2.08 14.45
N LEU A 250 3.11 3.08 15.33
CA LEU A 250 2.56 3.00 16.68
C LEU A 250 1.03 2.91 16.65
N GLN A 251 0.38 3.73 15.82
CA GLN A 251 -1.07 3.67 15.62
C GLN A 251 -1.51 2.29 15.08
N VAL A 252 -0.79 1.74 14.10
CA VAL A 252 -1.03 0.36 13.62
C VAL A 252 -0.91 -0.65 14.76
N GLY A 253 0.12 -0.54 15.59
CA GLY A 253 0.31 -1.40 16.75
C GLY A 253 -0.84 -1.31 17.77
N ASP A 254 -1.32 -0.09 18.04
CA ASP A 254 -2.44 0.13 18.96
C ASP A 254 -3.76 -0.43 18.38
N LEU A 255 -3.99 -0.33 17.06
CA LEU A 255 -5.12 -0.98 16.39
C LEU A 255 -5.05 -2.50 16.50
N LEU A 256 -3.89 -3.10 16.22
CA LEU A 256 -3.67 -4.55 16.35
C LEU A 256 -3.87 -5.03 17.80
N ALA A 257 -3.56 -4.21 18.80
CA ALA A 257 -3.81 -4.53 20.21
C ALA A 257 -5.31 -4.57 20.57
N THR A 258 -6.18 -4.03 19.73
CA THR A 258 -7.64 -4.08 19.85
C THR A 258 -8.29 -5.12 18.92
N ASP A 259 -7.50 -6.08 18.41
CA ASP A 259 -7.91 -7.18 17.52
C ASP A 259 -8.52 -6.73 16.18
N VAL A 260 -8.23 -5.49 15.77
CA VAL A 260 -8.60 -4.99 14.43
C VAL A 260 -7.91 -5.86 13.37
N PRO A 261 -8.63 -6.42 12.38
CA PRO A 261 -8.06 -7.32 11.38
C PRO A 261 -7.28 -6.52 10.32
N LEU A 262 -6.08 -6.10 10.68
CA LEU A 262 -5.22 -5.26 9.83
C LEU A 262 -4.15 -6.09 9.12
N ALA A 263 -3.98 -5.84 7.83
CA ALA A 263 -2.93 -6.37 6.97
C ALA A 263 -2.09 -5.21 6.43
N ASP A 264 -0.77 -5.35 6.47
CA ASP A 264 0.17 -4.39 5.92
C ASP A 264 0.86 -4.98 4.68
N LEU A 265 0.75 -4.30 3.54
CA LEU A 265 1.41 -4.74 2.32
C LEU A 265 2.94 -4.68 2.46
N ASN A 266 3.46 -3.73 3.24
CA ASN A 266 4.89 -3.59 3.49
C ASN A 266 5.44 -4.71 4.38
N TRP A 267 4.62 -5.24 5.29
CA TRP A 267 4.94 -6.48 6.00
C TRP A 267 5.10 -7.66 5.05
N SER A 268 4.23 -7.77 4.04
CA SER A 268 4.32 -8.84 3.03
C SER A 268 5.61 -8.77 2.20
N ARG A 269 6.19 -7.58 2.03
CA ARG A 269 7.50 -7.38 1.34
C ARG A 269 8.67 -8.00 2.12
N LEU A 270 8.52 -8.19 3.43
CA LEU A 270 9.56 -8.78 4.28
C LEU A 270 9.65 -10.31 4.16
N ALA A 271 8.68 -10.97 3.53
CA ALA A 271 8.63 -12.44 3.49
C ALA A 271 9.93 -13.09 2.97
N PRO A 272 10.54 -12.66 1.84
CA PRO A 272 11.81 -13.23 1.38
C PRO A 272 12.97 -13.00 2.36
N TRP A 273 13.00 -11.86 3.05
CA TRP A 273 14.02 -11.57 4.06
C TRP A 273 13.87 -12.46 5.28
N GLN A 274 12.64 -12.66 5.75
CA GLN A 274 12.32 -13.52 6.88
C GLN A 274 12.63 -14.99 6.57
N GLU A 275 12.26 -15.45 5.37
CA GLU A 275 12.50 -16.82 4.91
C GLU A 275 14.00 -17.12 4.83
N LEU A 276 14.79 -16.29 4.14
CA LEU A 276 16.25 -16.49 4.05
C LEU A 276 16.94 -16.37 5.41
N THR A 277 16.44 -15.52 6.29
CA THR A 277 16.96 -15.41 7.66
C THR A 277 16.71 -16.68 8.46
N ALA A 278 15.52 -17.28 8.35
CA ALA A 278 15.21 -18.54 9.00
C ALA A 278 16.03 -19.70 8.39
N GLU A 279 16.08 -19.79 7.06
CA GLU A 279 16.81 -20.82 6.32
C GLU A 279 18.30 -20.84 6.65
N ALA A 280 18.91 -19.67 6.91
CA ALA A 280 20.32 -19.57 7.28
C ALA A 280 20.67 -20.37 8.56
N PHE A 281 19.69 -20.68 9.41
CA PHE A 281 19.84 -21.44 10.66
C PHE A 281 19.09 -22.78 10.66
N ASP A 282 18.53 -23.21 9.52
CA ASP A 282 17.97 -24.56 9.37
C ASP A 282 19.00 -25.69 9.53
N PRO A 283 20.26 -25.56 9.04
CA PRO A 283 21.27 -26.62 9.21
C PRO A 283 21.52 -26.96 10.69
N PRO A 284 21.59 -28.25 11.07
CA PRO A 284 21.75 -28.67 12.47
C PRO A 284 22.95 -28.05 13.18
N GLU A 285 24.06 -27.86 12.47
CA GLU A 285 25.30 -27.25 12.97
C GLU A 285 25.16 -25.76 13.34
N ARG A 286 24.17 -25.06 12.77
CA ARG A 286 23.94 -23.62 12.97
C ARG A 286 22.69 -23.31 13.76
N ARG A 287 21.76 -24.27 13.88
CA ARG A 287 20.46 -24.06 14.54
C ARG A 287 20.57 -23.44 15.93
N ASP A 288 21.51 -23.91 16.75
CA ASP A 288 21.70 -23.38 18.10
C ASP A 288 22.51 -22.07 18.09
N ALA A 289 23.27 -21.79 17.03
CA ALA A 289 24.10 -20.59 16.91
C ALA A 289 23.27 -19.31 16.79
N ILE A 290 21.98 -19.38 16.41
CA ILE A 290 21.10 -18.20 16.42
C ILE A 290 21.00 -17.57 17.81
N LEU A 291 21.08 -18.38 18.88
CA LEU A 291 21.02 -17.90 20.26
C LEU A 291 22.29 -17.14 20.68
N GLU A 292 23.37 -17.26 19.91
CA GLU A 292 24.60 -16.50 20.13
C GLU A 292 24.57 -15.10 19.48
N VAL A 293 23.59 -14.81 18.62
CA VAL A 293 23.47 -13.49 17.97
C VAL A 293 23.20 -12.41 19.02
N ASP A 294 24.12 -11.45 19.12
CA ASP A 294 24.01 -10.30 20.01
C ASP A 294 24.21 -8.96 19.29
N ARG A 295 24.44 -8.99 17.97
CA ARG A 295 24.63 -7.82 17.14
C ARG A 295 23.88 -7.95 15.84
N ILE A 296 23.05 -6.96 15.55
CA ILE A 296 22.29 -6.86 14.31
C ILE A 296 22.53 -5.51 13.66
N THR A 297 22.78 -5.53 12.36
CA THR A 297 22.79 -4.32 11.54
C THR A 297 21.81 -4.48 10.40
N ILE A 298 20.92 -3.51 10.22
CA ILE A 298 19.95 -3.47 9.12
C ILE A 298 20.15 -2.16 8.37
N ASP A 299 20.59 -2.26 7.14
CA ASP A 299 20.64 -1.14 6.21
C ASP A 299 19.35 -1.14 5.39
N TYR A 300 18.71 0.02 5.29
CA TYR A 300 17.49 0.25 4.51
C TYR A 300 17.66 1.53 3.69
N GLU A 301 16.86 1.72 2.64
CA GLU A 301 16.87 2.95 1.86
C GLU A 301 16.43 4.13 2.73
N LYS A 302 17.27 5.17 2.83
CA LYS A 302 17.06 6.28 3.77
C LYS A 302 15.74 7.01 3.54
N GLY A 303 14.67 6.75 4.27
CA GLY A 303 13.48 7.58 4.19
C GLY A 303 12.39 7.04 5.08
N ASN A 304 11.81 5.92 4.66
CA ASN A 304 10.81 5.21 5.43
C ASN A 304 11.46 4.01 6.17
N PRO A 305 11.60 4.04 7.51
CA PRO A 305 12.22 2.95 8.28
C PRO A 305 11.28 1.78 8.60
N CYS A 306 10.04 1.76 8.09
CA CYS A 306 9.01 0.80 8.52
C CYS A 306 9.46 -0.66 8.35
N GLN A 307 10.04 -1.01 7.19
CA GLN A 307 10.54 -2.37 6.94
C GLN A 307 11.61 -2.79 7.96
N ALA A 308 12.56 -1.90 8.27
CA ALA A 308 13.63 -2.17 9.22
C ALA A 308 13.09 -2.40 10.64
N PHE A 309 12.14 -1.58 11.09
CA PHE A 309 11.50 -1.74 12.40
C PHE A 309 10.63 -3.00 12.49
N MET A 310 9.87 -3.32 11.45
CA MET A 310 9.05 -4.53 11.41
C MET A 310 9.89 -5.80 11.35
N PHE A 311 10.98 -5.79 10.57
CA PHE A 311 11.91 -6.93 10.51
C PHE A 311 12.60 -7.14 11.87
N LEU A 312 13.11 -6.08 12.50
CA LEU A 312 13.71 -6.17 13.83
C LEU A 312 12.70 -6.66 14.87
N GLY A 313 11.45 -6.15 14.82
CA GLY A 313 10.36 -6.61 15.68
C GLY A 313 10.03 -8.09 15.50
N TRP A 314 10.01 -8.58 14.27
CA TRP A 314 9.85 -10.00 13.96
C TRP A 314 10.94 -10.86 14.60
N MET A 315 12.21 -10.52 14.36
CA MET A 315 13.34 -11.28 14.90
C MET A 315 13.35 -11.27 16.44
N ALA A 316 13.16 -10.09 17.04
CA ALA A 316 13.07 -9.94 18.49
C ALA A 316 11.88 -10.71 19.08
N SER A 317 10.74 -10.76 18.38
CA SER A 317 9.58 -11.56 18.77
C SER A 317 9.88 -13.06 18.76
N ARG A 318 10.55 -13.57 17.71
CA ARG A 318 10.92 -15.00 17.60
C ARG A 318 12.01 -15.41 18.61
N LEU A 319 12.96 -14.53 18.90
CA LEU A 319 14.07 -14.79 19.83
C LEU A 319 13.78 -14.32 21.26
N GLN A 320 12.56 -13.85 21.52
CA GLN A 320 12.06 -13.45 22.83
C GLN A 320 12.93 -12.36 23.49
N TRP A 321 13.37 -11.41 22.68
CA TRP A 321 14.13 -10.24 23.11
C TRP A 321 13.22 -9.14 23.61
N ARG A 322 13.58 -8.54 24.74
CA ARG A 322 12.84 -7.43 25.33
C ARG A 322 13.57 -6.11 25.09
N PRO A 323 12.96 -5.12 24.43
CA PRO A 323 13.61 -3.82 24.22
C PRO A 323 13.81 -3.09 25.56
N VAL A 324 14.97 -2.47 25.74
CA VAL A 324 15.36 -1.77 26.98
C VAL A 324 16.01 -0.41 26.75
N GLY A 325 16.38 -0.08 25.50
CA GLY A 325 16.97 1.21 25.18
C GLY A 325 16.75 1.57 23.72
N TYR A 326 16.59 2.87 23.48
CA TYR A 326 16.48 3.44 22.14
C TYR A 326 17.30 4.73 22.10
N SER A 327 18.02 4.95 21.01
CA SER A 327 18.61 6.23 20.70
C SER A 327 18.62 6.45 19.19
N HIS A 328 18.33 7.68 18.77
CA HIS A 328 18.35 8.07 17.38
C HIS A 328 19.39 9.17 17.17
N ARG A 329 20.20 9.02 16.11
CA ARG A 329 21.17 10.03 15.70
C ARG A 329 20.88 10.44 14.26
N SER A 330 20.41 11.67 14.11
CA SER A 330 20.29 12.33 12.82
C SER A 330 21.66 12.44 12.13
N GLY A 331 21.67 12.37 10.81
CA GLY A 331 22.87 12.53 10.00
C GLY A 331 22.68 11.94 8.61
N ASP A 332 23.78 11.68 7.92
CA ASP A 332 23.76 11.09 6.57
C ASP A 332 23.05 9.73 6.56
N TYR A 333 23.16 8.96 7.65
CA TYR A 333 22.61 7.61 7.75
C TYR A 333 21.40 7.44 8.68
N ALA A 334 20.91 8.52 9.31
CA ALA A 334 19.77 8.48 10.27
C ALA A 334 19.76 7.21 11.16
N ILE A 335 20.74 7.10 12.05
CA ILE A 335 21.03 5.82 12.73
C ILE A 335 20.12 5.66 13.95
N HIS A 336 19.32 4.60 13.95
CA HIS A 336 18.56 4.14 15.11
C HIS A 336 19.34 3.03 15.81
N ARG A 337 19.54 3.16 17.12
CA ARG A 337 20.17 2.13 17.95
C ARG A 337 19.20 1.66 19.00
N ILE A 338 18.98 0.35 19.00
CA ILE A 338 18.04 -0.30 19.89
C ILE A 338 18.82 -1.36 20.68
N SER A 339 18.61 -1.36 22.00
CA SER A 339 19.19 -2.36 22.89
C SER A 339 18.10 -3.27 23.42
N PHE A 340 18.36 -4.57 23.47
CA PHE A 340 17.47 -5.57 24.00
C PHE A 340 18.15 -6.40 25.10
N LEU A 341 17.34 -7.03 25.94
CA LEU A 341 17.77 -8.14 26.79
C LEU A 341 17.19 -9.45 26.27
N GLY A 342 18.06 -10.44 26.09
CA GLY A 342 17.69 -11.82 25.81
C GLY A 342 17.16 -12.52 27.06
N GLN A 343 16.73 -13.78 26.91
CA GLN A 343 16.22 -14.58 28.03
C GLN A 343 17.26 -14.82 29.13
N ASP A 344 18.52 -14.95 28.72
CA ASP A 344 19.70 -15.11 29.56
C ASP A 344 20.23 -13.78 30.13
N GLN A 345 19.49 -12.68 29.94
CA GLN A 345 19.90 -11.31 30.28
C GLN A 345 21.12 -10.81 29.48
N ARG A 346 21.50 -11.47 28.38
CA ARG A 346 22.51 -10.97 27.45
C ARG A 346 22.00 -9.69 26.78
N LEU A 347 22.88 -8.71 26.64
CA LEU A 347 22.60 -7.49 25.90
C LEU A 347 22.72 -7.77 24.40
N ILE A 348 21.69 -7.43 23.64
CA ILE A 348 21.69 -7.46 22.17
C ILE A 348 21.65 -6.02 21.66
N GLU A 349 22.53 -5.69 20.72
CA GLU A 349 22.62 -4.38 20.08
C GLU A 349 22.12 -4.47 18.64
N ALA A 350 21.12 -3.67 18.29
CA ALA A 350 20.64 -3.50 16.94
C ALA A 350 20.92 -2.08 16.43
N GLU A 351 21.41 -1.98 15.21
CA GLU A 351 21.60 -0.72 14.48
C GLU A 351 20.77 -0.74 13.19
N LEU A 352 19.88 0.23 13.01
CA LEU A 352 19.16 0.47 11.77
C LEU A 352 19.74 1.72 11.11
N ALA A 353 20.21 1.61 9.87
CA ALA A 353 20.82 2.72 9.15
C ALA A 353 20.10 2.98 7.83
N GLY A 354 19.60 4.21 7.67
CA GLY A 354 19.03 4.69 6.42
C GLY A 354 20.14 5.10 5.46
N VAL A 355 20.45 4.26 4.48
CA VAL A 355 21.50 4.49 3.49
C VAL A 355 20.98 5.40 2.36
N PRO A 356 21.62 6.55 2.10
CA PRO A 356 21.29 7.36 0.93
C PRO A 356 21.53 6.58 -0.36
N VAL A 357 20.50 6.43 -1.18
CA VAL A 357 20.58 5.84 -2.52
C VAL A 357 20.34 6.91 -3.58
N ALA A 358 20.96 6.74 -4.75
CA ALA A 358 20.85 7.70 -5.84
C ALA A 358 19.53 7.55 -6.63
N ASP A 359 19.01 6.33 -6.68
CA ASP A 359 17.76 5.98 -7.34
C ASP A 359 16.95 5.17 -6.33
N TRP A 360 15.74 5.63 -6.05
CA TRP A 360 14.82 4.96 -5.16
C TRP A 360 13.96 4.08 -6.04
N GLY A 361 13.75 2.82 -5.65
CA GLY A 361 12.79 1.98 -6.33
C GLY A 361 11.38 2.56 -6.29
N GLU A 362 10.40 1.77 -6.73
CA GLU A 362 8.99 2.14 -6.60
C GLU A 362 8.55 2.24 -5.12
N ILE A 363 9.23 1.54 -4.22
CA ILE A 363 8.93 1.46 -2.80
C ILE A 363 10.04 2.15 -2.00
N GLN A 364 9.68 3.21 -1.26
CA GLN A 364 10.63 3.89 -0.39
C GLN A 364 10.91 3.06 0.85
N GLY A 365 12.18 2.97 1.25
CA GLY A 365 12.56 2.36 2.52
C GLY A 365 12.81 0.86 2.46
N ASP A 366 13.01 0.31 1.25
CA ASP A 366 13.32 -1.10 1.08
C ASP A 366 14.59 -1.50 1.84
N LEU A 367 14.60 -2.72 2.37
CA LEU A 367 15.79 -3.30 2.97
C LEU A 367 16.90 -3.47 1.93
N ILE A 368 18.12 -3.08 2.30
CA ILE A 368 19.32 -3.21 1.47
C ILE A 368 20.14 -4.41 1.94
N SER A 369 20.35 -4.52 3.25
CA SER A 369 21.07 -5.64 3.83
C SER A 369 20.84 -5.82 5.32
N ILE A 370 21.05 -7.04 5.78
CA ILE A 370 20.93 -7.48 7.16
C ILE A 370 22.21 -8.22 7.52
N LYS A 371 22.79 -7.92 8.67
CA LYS A 371 23.93 -8.64 9.22
C LYS A 371 23.63 -9.09 10.64
N LEU A 372 23.75 -10.38 10.86
CA LEU A 372 23.68 -11.03 12.17
C LEU A 372 25.09 -11.43 12.57
N SER A 373 25.49 -11.13 13.81
CA SER A 373 26.80 -11.46 14.33
C SER A 373 26.80 -11.63 15.85
N SER A 374 27.90 -12.14 16.38
CA SER A 374 28.10 -12.33 17.81
C SER A 374 29.42 -11.73 18.26
N THR A 375 29.47 -11.23 19.50
CA THR A 375 30.74 -10.98 20.20
C THR A 375 31.51 -12.28 20.48
N ASN A 376 30.84 -13.44 20.48
CA ASN A 376 31.48 -14.75 20.53
C ASN A 376 32.00 -15.13 19.13
N LEU A 377 33.30 -14.91 18.90
CA LEU A 377 33.92 -15.15 17.59
C LEU A 377 33.92 -16.62 17.14
N GLN A 378 33.64 -17.57 18.05
CA GLN A 378 33.55 -19.00 17.75
C GLN A 378 32.13 -19.43 17.36
N ALA A 379 31.12 -18.58 17.55
CA ALA A 379 29.75 -18.90 17.15
C ALA A 379 29.62 -18.85 15.62
N ASP A 380 29.09 -19.92 15.02
CA ASP A 380 28.76 -19.99 13.59
C ASP A 380 27.40 -19.34 13.31
N CYS A 381 27.27 -18.07 13.73
CA CYS A 381 26.03 -17.31 13.59
C CYS A 381 26.16 -16.12 12.63
N CYS A 382 27.37 -15.87 12.08
CA CYS A 382 27.53 -14.75 11.17
C CYS A 382 26.76 -15.00 9.87
N THR A 383 25.79 -14.14 9.59
CA THR A 383 24.94 -14.20 8.40
C THR A 383 24.79 -12.81 7.83
N VAL A 384 24.97 -12.67 6.51
CA VAL A 384 24.70 -11.46 5.75
C VAL A 384 23.66 -11.80 4.71
N ILE A 385 22.60 -11.00 4.65
CA ILE A 385 21.54 -11.11 3.63
C ILE A 385 21.48 -9.75 2.92
N CYS A 386 21.41 -9.73 1.59
CA CYS A 386 21.44 -8.49 0.81
C CYS A 386 20.55 -8.57 -0.44
N SER A 387 19.97 -7.45 -0.87
CA SER A 387 19.16 -7.37 -2.11
C SER A 387 20.02 -7.25 -3.37
N GLY A 388 21.30 -6.89 -3.24
CA GLY A 388 22.23 -6.78 -4.36
C GLY A 388 23.69 -6.66 -3.95
N THR A 389 24.58 -6.68 -4.93
CA THR A 389 26.05 -6.73 -4.74
C THR A 389 26.59 -5.57 -3.90
N THR A 390 26.05 -4.36 -4.07
CA THR A 390 26.44 -3.17 -3.28
C THR A 390 26.16 -3.35 -1.79
N GLY A 391 25.01 -3.95 -1.43
CA GLY A 391 24.65 -4.25 -0.05
C GLY A 391 25.57 -5.29 0.59
N CYS A 392 25.91 -6.34 -0.17
CA CYS A 392 26.82 -7.39 0.31
C CYS A 392 28.24 -6.84 0.55
N MET A 393 28.79 -6.07 -0.40
CA MET A 393 30.13 -5.47 -0.25
C MET A 393 30.23 -4.50 0.93
N ARG A 394 29.17 -3.72 1.19
CA ARG A 394 29.11 -2.79 2.32
C ARG A 394 29.17 -3.51 3.68
N MET A 395 28.51 -4.66 3.80
CA MET A 395 28.48 -5.44 5.04
C MET A 395 29.76 -6.26 5.29
N GLU A 396 30.45 -6.64 4.22
CA GLU A 396 31.78 -7.28 4.26
C GLU A 396 32.89 -6.28 4.62
N ALA A 397 32.83 -5.05 4.09
CA ALA A 397 33.81 -4.00 4.37
C ALA A 397 33.81 -3.51 5.82
N SER A 398 32.70 -3.69 6.55
CA SER A 398 32.54 -3.34 7.97
C SER A 398 33.26 -4.29 8.95
N GLY A 399 34.27 -5.04 8.49
CA GLY A 399 35.43 -5.43 9.31
C GLY A 399 35.19 -6.46 10.42
N GLY A 400 34.60 -7.60 10.11
CA GLY A 400 34.59 -8.77 11.00
C GLY A 400 35.59 -9.84 10.56
N ALA A 401 36.40 -10.38 11.48
CA ALA A 401 37.31 -11.50 11.21
C ALA A 401 36.61 -12.88 11.10
N GLN A 402 35.27 -12.90 11.10
CA GLN A 402 34.48 -14.13 11.01
C GLN A 402 34.10 -14.41 9.54
N SER A 403 34.16 -15.69 9.15
CA SER A 403 33.56 -16.15 7.90
C SER A 403 32.04 -16.04 8.05
N CYS A 404 31.41 -15.20 7.22
CA CYS A 404 29.97 -15.02 7.24
C CYS A 404 29.33 -15.77 6.09
N ARG A 405 28.17 -16.39 6.33
CA ARG A 405 27.33 -16.91 5.27
C ARG A 405 26.63 -15.74 4.58
N VAL A 406 26.76 -15.63 3.27
CA VAL A 406 26.18 -14.55 2.48
C VAL A 406 25.07 -15.12 1.61
N GLU A 407 23.87 -14.61 1.76
CA GLU A 407 22.71 -14.96 0.96
C GLU A 407 22.19 -13.72 0.23
N GLN A 408 21.68 -13.92 -0.98
CA GLN A 408 21.08 -12.84 -1.76
C GLN A 408 19.57 -13.04 -1.86
N VAL A 409 18.82 -11.99 -1.56
CA VAL A 409 17.36 -11.98 -1.74
C VAL A 409 17.04 -11.96 -3.23
N SER A 410 16.14 -12.83 -3.68
CA SER A 410 15.66 -12.89 -5.06
C SER A 410 14.93 -11.59 -5.47
N HIS A 411 14.81 -11.36 -6.78
CA HIS A 411 14.31 -10.11 -7.36
C HIS A 411 12.98 -9.63 -6.75
N LEU A 412 12.95 -8.37 -6.30
CA LEU A 412 11.84 -7.71 -5.61
C LEU A 412 10.64 -7.35 -6.53
N GLU A 413 10.63 -7.77 -7.80
CA GLU A 413 9.57 -7.43 -8.76
C GLU A 413 8.17 -7.92 -8.32
N ASP A 414 8.11 -9.00 -7.53
CA ASP A 414 6.87 -9.54 -6.95
C ASP A 414 6.34 -8.74 -5.73
N GLN A 415 7.01 -7.66 -5.35
CA GLN A 415 6.70 -6.83 -4.18
C GLN A 415 5.93 -5.54 -4.51
N LYS A 416 5.49 -5.38 -5.76
CA LYS A 416 4.63 -4.24 -6.15
C LYS A 416 3.32 -4.25 -5.38
N THR A 417 2.85 -3.05 -5.03
CA THR A 417 1.61 -2.85 -4.26
C THR A 417 0.41 -3.55 -4.91
N GLU A 418 0.25 -3.45 -6.22
CA GLU A 418 -0.84 -4.09 -6.97
C GLU A 418 -0.85 -5.63 -6.84
N THR A 419 0.32 -6.26 -6.91
CA THR A 419 0.47 -7.72 -6.82
C THR A 419 0.20 -8.20 -5.39
N LEU A 420 0.73 -7.48 -4.40
CA LEU A 420 0.53 -7.82 -2.98
C LEU A 420 -0.92 -7.61 -2.56
N LEU A 421 -1.55 -6.53 -3.01
CA LEU A 421 -2.96 -6.25 -2.76
C LEU A 421 -3.84 -7.34 -3.37
N GLY A 422 -3.60 -7.76 -4.62
CA GLY A 422 -4.32 -8.87 -5.25
C GLY A 422 -4.20 -10.19 -4.47
N LYS A 423 -3.00 -10.49 -3.93
CA LYS A 423 -2.79 -11.66 -3.03
C LYS A 423 -3.55 -11.50 -1.71
N GLN A 424 -3.57 -10.29 -1.14
CA GLN A 424 -4.24 -10.01 0.15
C GLN A 424 -5.77 -10.14 0.04
N LEU A 425 -6.36 -9.68 -1.06
CA LEU A 425 -7.81 -9.78 -1.32
C LEU A 425 -8.32 -11.23 -1.45
N GLN A 426 -7.41 -12.20 -1.62
CA GLN A 426 -7.72 -13.63 -1.67
C GLN A 426 -7.53 -14.34 -0.32
N ARG A 427 -7.09 -13.63 0.72
CA ARG A 427 -6.82 -14.18 2.05
C ARG A 427 -7.81 -13.61 3.07
N TRP A 428 -8.22 -14.46 4.00
CA TRP A 428 -9.06 -14.08 5.14
C TRP A 428 -8.40 -14.50 6.44
N GLY A 429 -8.56 -13.67 7.47
CA GLY A 429 -8.08 -13.95 8.81
C GLY A 429 -6.88 -13.09 9.22
N GLN A 430 -6.57 -13.18 10.51
CA GLN A 430 -5.50 -12.40 11.14
C GLN A 430 -4.12 -13.04 10.86
N ASP A 431 -3.14 -12.22 10.55
CA ASP A 431 -1.74 -12.63 10.54
C ASP A 431 -1.17 -12.55 11.96
N VAL A 432 -1.13 -13.70 12.63
CA VAL A 432 -0.63 -13.83 14.01
C VAL A 432 0.85 -13.45 14.09
N LEU A 433 1.65 -13.79 13.07
CA LEU A 433 3.07 -13.45 13.06
C LEU A 433 3.26 -11.94 12.97
N TYR A 434 2.45 -11.26 12.15
CA TYR A 434 2.44 -9.81 12.08
C TYR A 434 2.07 -9.17 13.41
N GLN A 435 0.97 -9.61 14.04
CA GLN A 435 0.54 -9.12 15.36
C GLN A 435 1.62 -9.29 16.44
N GLU A 436 2.24 -10.47 16.51
CA GLU A 436 3.30 -10.77 17.49
C GLU A 436 4.57 -9.96 17.24
N SER A 437 4.89 -9.66 15.99
CA SER A 437 6.04 -8.84 15.60
C SER A 437 5.78 -7.37 15.93
N MET A 438 4.58 -6.87 15.60
CA MET A 438 4.18 -5.49 15.87
C MET A 438 4.10 -5.18 17.37
N LYS A 439 3.76 -6.13 18.23
CA LYS A 439 3.86 -5.94 19.70
C LYS A 439 5.27 -5.53 20.14
N VAL A 440 6.30 -6.14 19.56
CA VAL A 440 7.69 -5.79 19.87
C VAL A 440 8.10 -4.49 19.17
N THR A 441 7.70 -4.31 17.91
CA THR A 441 7.93 -3.04 17.18
C THR A 441 7.35 -1.84 17.92
N SER A 442 6.11 -1.92 18.41
CA SER A 442 5.50 -0.85 19.21
C SER A 442 6.22 -0.64 20.54
N ALA A 443 6.72 -1.71 21.19
CA ALA A 443 7.51 -1.56 22.41
C ALA A 443 8.86 -0.87 22.16
N ILE A 444 9.49 -1.10 21.00
CA ILE A 444 10.70 -0.37 20.57
C ILE A 444 10.37 1.11 20.37
N LEU A 445 9.33 1.41 19.60
CA LEU A 445 8.96 2.78 19.25
C LEU A 445 8.45 3.57 20.46
N LYS A 446 7.80 2.94 21.45
CA LYS A 446 7.43 3.60 22.71
C LYS A 446 8.64 4.07 23.53
N LEU A 447 9.82 3.45 23.37
CA LEU A 447 11.05 3.92 23.99
C LEU A 447 11.68 5.13 23.28
N SER A 448 11.24 5.45 22.05
CA SER A 448 11.71 6.65 21.33
C SER A 448 10.98 7.91 21.75
N GLN A 449 9.79 7.76 22.34
CA GLN A 449 8.97 8.87 22.81
C GLN A 449 9.54 9.42 24.14
N PRO A 450 9.62 10.75 24.30
CA PRO A 450 9.93 11.35 25.60
C PRO A 450 8.83 11.03 26.61
N ASP A 451 9.22 10.71 27.86
CA ASP A 451 8.34 10.45 29.00
C ASP A 451 7.35 11.60 29.30
#